data_AF-A0A2E2T935-F1
#
_entry.id   AF-A0A2E2T935-F1
#
_cell.length_a   1.000
_cell.length_b   1.000
_cell.length_c   1.000
_cell.angle_alpha   90.00
_cell.angle_beta   90.00
_cell.angle_gamma   90.00
#
_symmetry.space_group_name_H-M   'P 1'
#
loop_
_entity.id
_entity.type
_entity.pdbx_description
1 polymer ?
#
loop_
_entity_poly.entity_id
_entity_poly.type
_entity_poly.pdbx_seq_one_letter_code
_entity_poly.pdbx_strand_id
1 'polypeptide(L)'
;MTFYSLLDYRLMVCSHEVLGTGVHFKVQDNDGNILFNSKEAQKNYWDFRVNSTQDLIVSVNAPENSGNLTDIPASGCVSIILGFKE
;
A
#
# COMPACT_ATOMS: atom_id res chain seq x y z
N MET A 1 -0.08 7.91 8.65
CA MET A 1 -1.45 8.42 8.35
C MET A 1 -2.31 8.15 9.57
N THR A 2 -3.13 9.10 9.99
CA THR A 2 -4.00 8.95 11.16
C THR A 2 -5.33 8.31 10.79
N PHE A 3 -5.75 7.32 11.55
CA PHE A 3 -7.03 6.62 11.39
C PHE A 3 -7.83 6.74 12.68
N TYR A 4 -9.08 7.21 12.59
CA TYR A 4 -10.00 7.39 13.71
C TYR A 4 -10.82 6.14 13.97
N SER A 5 -11.11 5.86 15.25
CA SER A 5 -11.95 4.73 15.65
C SER A 5 -13.38 4.82 15.10
N LEU A 6 -14.08 3.69 15.08
CA LEU A 6 -15.48 3.54 14.66
C LEU A 6 -15.77 3.78 13.17
N LEU A 7 -14.75 4.10 12.36
CA LEU A 7 -14.87 4.23 10.91
C LEU A 7 -14.32 2.97 10.21
N ASP A 8 -15.04 2.50 9.19
CA ASP A 8 -14.57 1.45 8.31
C ASP A 8 -13.83 2.08 7.13
N TYR A 9 -12.54 1.78 7.01
CA TYR A 9 -11.69 2.32 5.95
C TYR A 9 -11.47 1.29 4.87
N ARG A 10 -11.25 1.79 3.65
CA ARG A 10 -10.58 1.07 2.57
C ARG A 10 -9.34 1.85 2.15
N LEU A 11 -8.18 1.24 2.34
CA LEU A 11 -6.92 1.70 1.77
C LEU A 11 -6.65 0.90 0.50
N MET A 12 -6.42 1.56 -0.63
CA MET A 12 -6.09 0.92 -1.90
C MET A 12 -4.80 1.54 -2.46
N VAL A 13 -3.95 0.69 -3.03
CA VAL A 13 -2.74 1.12 -3.75
C VAL A 13 -2.87 0.71 -5.20
N CYS A 14 -2.76 1.68 -6.09
CA CYS A 14 -2.74 1.48 -7.53
C CYS A 14 -1.39 1.91 -8.08
N SER A 15 -0.90 1.21 -9.09
CA SER A 15 0.34 1.53 -9.77
C SER A 15 0.12 1.60 -11.27
N HIS A 16 0.84 2.52 -11.91
CA HIS A 16 0.90 2.56 -13.36
C HIS A 16 1.48 1.23 -13.89
N GLU A 17 0.87 0.65 -14.92
CA GLU A 17 1.24 -0.67 -15.48
C GLU A 17 2.71 -0.78 -15.89
N VAL A 18 3.35 0.34 -16.23
CA VAL A 18 4.77 0.43 -16.58
C VAL A 18 5.71 0.02 -15.43
N LEU A 19 5.24 0.05 -14.18
CA LEU A 19 5.98 -0.42 -12.99
C LEU A 19 5.86 -1.95 -12.80
N GLY A 20 5.11 -2.63 -13.67
CA GLY A 20 4.91 -4.06 -13.64
C GLY A 20 4.04 -4.56 -12.49
N THR A 21 4.00 -5.87 -12.33
CA THR A 21 3.10 -6.58 -11.38
C THR A 21 3.70 -6.75 -9.97
N GLY A 22 4.86 -6.14 -9.69
CA GLY A 22 5.58 -6.33 -8.42
C GLY A 22 5.27 -5.29 -7.34
N VAL A 23 4.45 -4.28 -7.63
CA VAL A 23 4.11 -3.24 -6.65
C VAL A 23 3.24 -3.83 -5.55
N HIS A 24 3.66 -3.67 -4.31
CA HIS A 24 2.93 -4.14 -3.14
C HIS A 24 3.10 -3.16 -1.97
N PHE A 25 2.20 -3.24 -1.00
CA PHE A 25 2.24 -2.37 0.17
C PHE A 25 2.09 -3.15 1.46
N LYS A 26 2.61 -2.56 2.53
CA LYS A 26 2.42 -3.02 3.90
C LYS A 26 1.82 -1.89 4.72
N VAL A 27 1.01 -2.28 5.70
CA VAL A 27 0.55 -1.37 6.74
C VAL A 27 1.10 -1.85 8.07
N GLN A 28 1.72 -0.95 8.81
CA GLN A 28 2.35 -1.22 10.10
C GLN A 28 1.83 -0.26 11.16
N ASP A 29 1.82 -0.70 12.41
CA ASP A 29 1.68 0.21 13.54
C ASP A 29 3.00 0.96 13.81
N ASN A 30 2.99 1.84 14.81
CA ASN A 30 4.16 2.62 15.20
C ASN A 30 5.29 1.79 15.82
N ASP A 31 5.00 0.57 16.29
CA ASP A 31 5.99 -0.37 16.82
C ASP A 31 6.61 -1.22 15.68
N GLY A 32 6.14 -1.05 14.45
CA GLY A 32 6.62 -1.75 13.27
C GLY A 32 5.94 -3.11 13.06
N ASN A 33 4.92 -3.47 13.83
CA ASN A 33 4.18 -4.71 13.63
C ASN A 33 3.41 -4.64 12.32
N ILE A 34 3.51 -5.67 11.49
CA ILE A 34 2.80 -5.74 10.21
C ILE A 34 1.33 -6.08 10.50
N LEU A 35 0.44 -5.12 10.24
CA LEU A 35 -1.01 -5.31 10.33
C LEU A 35 -1.59 -5.87 9.02
N PHE A 36 -0.98 -5.50 7.88
CA PHE A 36 -1.39 -5.99 6.57
C PHE A 36 -0.21 -6.06 5.61
N ASN A 37 -0.20 -7.10 4.77
CA ASN A 37 0.75 -7.27 3.67
C ASN A 37 0.00 -7.63 2.38
N SER A 38 -0.01 -6.70 1.42
CA SER A 38 -0.75 -6.84 0.16
C SER A 38 -0.22 -7.97 -0.71
N LYS A 39 1.08 -8.29 -0.60
CA LYS A 39 1.72 -9.39 -1.33
C LYS A 39 1.26 -10.75 -0.83
N GLU A 40 1.09 -10.91 0.48
CA GLU A 40 0.59 -12.16 1.07
C GLU A 40 -0.92 -12.31 0.83
N ALA A 41 -1.67 -11.20 0.97
CA ALA A 41 -3.11 -11.19 0.75
C ALA A 41 -3.54 -11.31 -0.72
N GLN A 42 -2.62 -11.11 -1.68
CA GLN A 42 -2.90 -11.07 -3.12
C GLN A 42 -4.02 -10.06 -3.47
N LYS A 43 -4.03 -8.91 -2.79
CA LYS A 43 -5.01 -7.84 -2.98
C LYS A 43 -4.30 -6.50 -2.99
N ASN A 44 -4.79 -5.57 -3.80
CA ASN A 44 -4.29 -4.21 -3.86
C ASN A 44 -5.04 -3.24 -2.92
N TYR A 45 -5.92 -3.76 -2.06
CA TYR A 45 -6.64 -2.99 -1.06
C TYR A 45 -6.74 -3.74 0.26
N TRP A 46 -7.00 -2.98 1.33
CA TRP A 46 -7.26 -3.48 2.67
C TRP A 46 -8.45 -2.76 3.28
N ASP A 47 -9.44 -3.53 3.71
CA ASP A 47 -10.58 -3.05 4.48
C ASP A 47 -10.29 -3.28 5.97
N PHE A 48 -10.39 -2.23 6.78
CA PHE A 48 -10.08 -2.33 8.21
C PHE A 48 -10.78 -1.28 9.05
N ARG A 49 -10.84 -1.57 10.35
CA ARG A 49 -11.30 -0.66 11.40
C ARG A 49 -10.27 -0.66 12.51
N VAL A 50 -10.01 0.49 13.10
CA VAL A 50 -9.14 0.63 14.28
C VAL A 50 -9.97 0.74 15.56
N ASN A 51 -9.54 0.06 16.63
CA ASN A 51 -10.25 0.09 17.92
C ASN A 51 -10.11 1.44 18.63
N SER A 52 -8.96 2.09 18.47
CA SER A 52 -8.66 3.44 18.96
C SER A 52 -8.01 4.25 17.85
N THR A 53 -8.19 5.57 17.91
CA THR A 53 -7.51 6.50 17.00
C THR A 53 -6.00 6.30 17.10
N GLN A 54 -5.36 6.05 15.96
CA GLN A 54 -3.93 5.76 15.91
C GLN A 54 -3.32 6.16 14.56
N ASP A 55 -2.01 6.36 14.56
CA ASP A 55 -1.23 6.51 13.34
C ASP A 55 -0.75 5.14 12.87
N LEU A 56 -0.91 4.90 11.56
CA LEU A 56 -0.33 3.75 10.88
C LEU A 56 0.63 4.20 9.79
N ILE A 57 1.63 3.37 9.53
CA ILE A 57 2.64 3.56 8.49
C ILE A 57 2.24 2.73 7.28
N VAL A 58 2.03 3.41 6.13
CA VAL A 58 1.75 2.76 4.85
C VAL A 58 3.01 2.82 4.00
N SER A 59 3.62 1.67 3.76
CA SER A 59 4.87 1.55 3.00
C SER A 59 4.59 0.86 1.67
N VAL A 60 4.85 1.53 0.56
CA VAL A 60 4.74 0.93 -0.79
C VAL A 60 6.12 0.56 -1.30
N ASN A 61 6.26 -0.67 -1.79
CA ASN A 61 7.45 -1.16 -2.47
C ASN A 61 7.14 -1.36 -3.95
N ALA A 62 7.86 -0.63 -4.80
CA ALA A 62 7.89 -0.87 -6.24
C ALA A 62 9.10 -1.75 -6.57
N PRO A 63 8.98 -2.72 -7.50
CA PRO A 63 10.10 -3.54 -7.90
C PRO A 63 11.14 -2.69 -8.62
N GLU A 64 12.42 -2.93 -8.34
CA GLU A 64 13.50 -2.40 -9.16
C GLU A 64 13.52 -3.15 -10.49
N ASN A 65 13.70 -2.43 -11.61
CA ASN A 65 13.81 -3.04 -12.93
C ASN A 65 15.12 -3.80 -13.04
N SER A 66 15.12 -5.08 -12.67
CA SER A 66 16.24 -5.99 -12.88
C SER A 66 16.14 -6.64 -14.26
N GLY A 67 16.60 -5.94 -15.31
CA GLY A 67 16.99 -6.66 -16.53
C GLY A 67 16.69 -6.07 -17.91
N ASN A 68 16.87 -4.77 -18.14
CA ASN A 68 17.08 -4.29 -19.51
C ASN A 68 18.42 -3.55 -19.63
N LEU A 69 19.29 -4.06 -20.51
CA LEU A 69 20.62 -3.56 -20.86
C LEU A 69 20.59 -2.21 -21.62
N THR A 70 19.49 -1.47 -21.50
CA THR A 70 19.27 -0.15 -22.08
C THR A 70 18.82 0.77 -20.96
N ASP A 71 19.70 1.69 -20.59
CA ASP A 71 19.79 2.53 -19.37
C ASP A 71 18.59 3.45 -19.00
N ILE A 72 17.37 3.15 -19.43
CA ILE A 72 16.19 3.96 -19.10
C ILE A 72 15.31 3.20 -18.10
N PRO A 73 15.30 3.59 -16.82
CA PRO A 73 14.38 3.01 -15.86
C PRO A 73 12.94 3.37 -16.24
N ALA A 74 12.04 2.39 -16.22
CA ALA A 74 10.62 2.65 -16.39
C ALA A 74 10.12 3.63 -15.31
N SER A 75 9.55 4.75 -15.74
CA SER A 75 9.00 5.78 -14.84
C SER A 75 7.48 5.67 -14.83
N GLY A 76 6.91 5.46 -13.64
CA GLY A 76 5.47 5.37 -13.43
C GLY A 76 5.09 5.94 -12.08
N CYS A 77 3.78 6.15 -11.87
CA CYS A 77 3.25 6.68 -10.63
C CYS A 77 2.64 5.57 -9.78
N VAL A 78 2.66 5.77 -8.47
CA VAL A 78 1.91 5.00 -7.48
C VAL A 78 0.94 5.96 -6.80
N SER A 79 -0.32 5.54 -6.66
CA SER A 79 -1.34 6.29 -5.94
C SER A 79 -1.83 5.49 -4.75
N ILE A 80 -1.89 6.16 -3.60
CA ILE A 80 -2.51 5.64 -2.38
C ILE A 80 -3.86 6.33 -2.25
N ILE A 81 -4.93 5.54 -2.27
CA ILE A 81 -6.31 6.00 -2.18
C ILE A 81 -6.86 5.54 -0.84
N LEU A 82 -7.39 6.48 -0.06
CA LEU A 82 -8.08 6.19 1.19
C LEU A 82 -9.53 6.63 1.09
N GLY A 83 -10.45 5.73 1.44
CA GLY A 83 -11.88 6.01 1.49
C GLY A 83 -12.55 5.33 2.68
N PHE A 84 -13.83 5.64 2.86
CA PHE A 84 -14.69 5.02 3.87
C PHE A 84 -15.59 3.97 3.20
N LYS A 85 -15.84 2.88 3.89
CA LYS A 85 -16.75 1.83 3.46
C LYS A 85 -18.08 2.03 4.19
N GLU A 86 -19.07 2.58 3.49
CA GLU A 86 -20.46 2.66 3.97
C GLU A 86 -21.19 1.32 3.86
#